data_AF-A0A849QFH1-F1
#
_entry.id   AF-A0A849QFH1-F1
#
_cell.length_a   1.000
_cell.length_b   1.000
_cell.length_c   1.000
_cell.angle_alpha   90.00
_cell.angle_beta   90.00
_cell.angle_gamma   90.00
#
_symmetry.space_group_name_H-M   'P 1'
#
loop_
_entity.id
_entity.type
_entity.pdbx_description
1 polymer ?
#
loop_
_entity_poly.entity_id
_entity_poly.type
_entity_poly.pdbx_seq_one_letter_code
_entity_poly.pdbx_strand_id
1 'polypeptide(L)'
;MKSVNCYSQGLMMSIGIRYPTTQQSTIWLRRRQNNLPSDIAKELAVSRPYVSQAQRIAEERIESLLRHTAKVNRLVLQNMSPEYGFAVGYCHAHDSLTYITYSHKMGVQVWFSHEGDCDSCDMRENCDKVLRNLAEEWELPLPKGLAPTELGEKLFNLIMRRLQWK
;
A
#
# COMPACT_ATOMS: atom_id res chain seq x y z
N MET A 1 -24.42 -9.09 16.05
CA MET A 1 -24.01 -9.39 14.66
C MET A 1 -23.31 -8.16 14.10
N LYS A 2 -21.97 -8.12 14.18
CA LYS A 2 -21.16 -7.11 13.49
C LYS A 2 -20.43 -7.85 12.39
N SER A 3 -20.90 -7.65 11.17
CA SER A 3 -20.34 -8.25 9.95
C SER A 3 -18.93 -7.69 9.74
N VAL A 4 -17.99 -8.61 9.52
CA VAL A 4 -16.58 -8.32 9.24
C VAL A 4 -16.46 -7.81 7.82
N ASN A 5 -15.83 -6.65 7.61
CA ASN A 5 -15.37 -6.21 6.29
C ASN A 5 -13.84 -6.19 6.32
N CYS A 6 -13.25 -7.36 6.11
CA CYS A 6 -11.87 -7.45 5.64
C CYS A 6 -11.91 -7.14 4.15
N TYR A 7 -11.21 -6.08 3.74
CA TYR A 7 -11.03 -5.68 2.33
C TYR A 7 -12.25 -5.03 1.65
N SER A 8 -12.18 -3.71 1.42
CA SER A 8 -13.00 -3.05 0.40
C SER A 8 -12.17 -2.88 -0.88
N GLN A 9 -12.27 -3.85 -1.79
CA GLN A 9 -11.76 -3.69 -3.16
C GLN A 9 -12.72 -2.81 -3.96
N GLY A 10 -12.73 -1.52 -3.68
CA GLY A 10 -13.42 -0.54 -4.50
C GLY A 10 -12.53 -0.18 -5.69
N LEU A 11 -12.81 -0.68 -6.89
CA LEU A 11 -12.26 -0.13 -8.12
C LEU A 11 -12.94 1.24 -8.38
N MET A 12 -12.52 2.28 -7.66
CA MET A 12 -13.10 3.61 -7.79
C MET A 12 -12.32 4.45 -8.80
N MET A 13 -12.92 4.62 -9.99
CA MET A 13 -12.50 5.64 -10.94
C MET A 13 -13.19 6.96 -10.62
N SER A 14 -12.54 7.83 -9.85
CA SER A 14 -12.97 9.23 -9.78
C SER A 14 -12.43 10.00 -10.99
N ILE A 15 -13.25 10.85 -11.60
CA ILE A 15 -12.89 11.74 -12.70
C ILE A 15 -11.67 12.58 -12.27
N GLY A 16 -10.51 12.34 -12.89
CA GLY A 16 -9.27 13.11 -12.70
C GLY A 16 -8.10 12.39 -12.02
N ILE A 17 -8.33 11.25 -11.34
CA ILE A 17 -7.24 10.49 -10.70
C ILE A 17 -6.65 9.49 -11.66
N ARG A 18 -5.33 9.54 -11.84
CA ARG A 18 -4.59 8.64 -12.72
C ARG A 18 -3.65 7.77 -11.90
N TYR A 19 -3.73 6.47 -12.12
CA TYR A 19 -2.72 5.54 -11.62
C TYR A 19 -1.38 5.76 -12.34
N PRO A 20 -0.25 5.47 -11.69
CA PRO A 20 1.02 5.31 -12.39
C PRO A 20 0.86 4.30 -13.54
N THR A 21 1.50 4.56 -14.68
CA THR A 21 1.57 3.55 -15.75
C THR A 21 2.39 2.34 -15.27
N THR A 22 2.31 1.20 -15.95
CA THR A 22 3.10 0.00 -15.61
C THR A 22 4.59 0.33 -15.47
N GLN A 23 5.15 1.12 -16.40
CA GLN A 23 6.54 1.52 -16.38
C GLN A 23 6.85 2.50 -15.22
N GLN A 24 5.98 3.47 -14.95
CA GLN A 24 6.13 4.38 -13.81
C GLN A 24 6.07 3.63 -12.48
N SER A 25 5.14 2.69 -12.34
CA SER A 25 4.97 1.85 -11.15
C SER A 25 6.17 0.92 -10.95
N THR A 26 6.71 0.35 -12.03
CA THR A 26 7.94 -0.46 -11.98
C THR A 26 9.13 0.37 -11.53
N ILE A 27 9.34 1.55 -12.12
CA ILE A 27 10.41 2.46 -11.74
C ILE A 27 10.28 2.86 -10.26
N TRP A 28 9.07 3.22 -9.82
CA TRP A 28 8.78 3.55 -8.43
C TRP A 28 9.18 2.42 -7.46
N LEU A 29 8.75 1.19 -7.73
CA LEU A 29 9.08 0.04 -6.88
C LEU A 29 10.59 -0.19 -6.79
N ARG A 30 11.30 -0.14 -7.92
CA ARG A 30 12.76 -0.31 -7.98
C ARG A 30 13.50 0.80 -7.22
N ARG A 31 13.04 2.05 -7.34
CA ARG A 31 13.63 3.18 -6.63
C ARG A 31 13.45 3.07 -5.13
N ARG A 32 12.27 2.66 -4.68
CA ARG A 32 11.95 2.35 -3.28
C ARG A 32 12.82 1.20 -2.71
N GLN A 33 13.22 0.24 -3.55
CA GLN A 33 14.16 -0.84 -3.22
C GLN A 33 15.64 -0.42 -3.34
N ASN A 34 15.92 0.88 -3.38
CA ASN A 34 17.27 1.46 -3.50
C ASN A 34 18.05 1.11 -4.77
N ASN A 35 17.39 0.62 -5.84
CA ASN A 35 18.08 0.43 -7.12
C ASN A 35 18.51 1.79 -7.72
N LEU A 36 19.74 1.86 -8.25
CA LEU A 36 20.29 3.09 -8.82
C LEU A 36 19.56 3.48 -10.12
N PRO A 37 19.35 4.80 -10.38
CA PRO A 37 18.67 5.23 -11.61
C PRO A 37 19.40 4.81 -12.88
N SER A 38 20.74 4.65 -12.82
CA SER A 38 21.55 4.15 -13.94
C SER A 38 21.25 2.69 -14.28
N ASP A 39 21.01 1.86 -13.28
CA ASP A 39 20.78 0.43 -13.49
C ASP A 39 19.37 0.20 -14.04
N ILE A 40 18.39 0.91 -13.48
CA ILE A 40 17.02 0.93 -13.98
C ILE A 40 16.98 1.45 -15.43
N ALA A 41 17.72 2.52 -15.73
CA ALA A 41 17.79 3.09 -17.07
C ALA A 41 18.34 2.09 -18.10
N LYS A 42 19.41 1.36 -17.75
CA LYS A 42 19.99 0.32 -18.60
C LYS A 42 19.02 -0.84 -18.83
N GLU A 43 18.40 -1.34 -17.77
CA GLU A 43 17.47 -2.47 -17.82
C GLU A 43 16.22 -2.16 -18.66
N LEU A 44 15.69 -0.94 -18.52
CA LEU A 44 14.48 -0.51 -19.24
C LEU A 44 14.78 0.14 -20.61
N ALA A 45 16.05 0.19 -21.04
CA ALA A 45 16.49 0.86 -22.26
C ALA A 45 15.99 2.33 -22.39
N VAL A 46 16.04 3.08 -21.30
CA VAL A 46 15.65 4.50 -21.22
C VAL A 46 16.79 5.37 -20.69
N SER A 47 16.61 6.70 -20.72
CA SER A 47 17.59 7.63 -20.18
C SER A 47 17.47 7.76 -18.65
N ARG A 48 18.59 8.08 -17.96
CA ARG A 48 18.56 8.40 -16.52
C ARG A 48 17.60 9.54 -16.17
N PRO A 49 17.55 10.67 -16.93
CA PRO A 49 16.55 11.71 -16.70
C PRO A 49 15.11 11.22 -16.81
N TYR A 50 14.83 10.30 -17.75
CA TYR A 50 13.51 9.69 -17.87
C TYR A 50 13.15 8.90 -16.60
N VAL A 51 14.07 8.12 -16.02
CA VAL A 51 13.84 7.39 -14.77
C VAL A 51 13.47 8.35 -13.63
N SER A 52 14.24 9.43 -13.44
CA SER A 52 13.94 10.44 -12.41
C SER A 52 12.59 11.13 -12.63
N GLN A 53 12.26 11.47 -13.88
CA GLN A 53 10.98 12.07 -14.21
C GLN A 53 9.81 11.11 -13.98
N ALA A 54 9.95 9.85 -14.39
CA ALA A 54 8.94 8.82 -14.22
C ALA A 54 8.70 8.49 -12.75
N GLN A 55 9.75 8.43 -11.92
CA GLN A 55 9.65 8.29 -10.47
C GLN A 55 8.81 9.43 -9.87
N ARG A 56 9.17 10.70 -10.15
CA ARG A 56 8.44 11.87 -9.63
C ARG A 56 6.95 11.82 -10.02
N ILE A 57 6.65 11.54 -11.28
CA ILE A 57 5.26 11.43 -11.76
C ILE A 57 4.52 10.28 -11.06
N ALA A 58 5.20 9.16 -10.80
CA ALA A 58 4.61 8.05 -10.07
C ALA A 58 4.25 8.45 -8.64
N GLU A 59 5.17 9.09 -7.92
CA GLU A 59 4.97 9.57 -6.54
C GLU A 59 3.83 10.60 -6.45
N GLU A 60 3.74 11.55 -7.39
CA GLU A 60 2.62 12.52 -7.45
C GLU A 60 1.25 11.84 -7.63
N ARG A 61 1.21 10.80 -8.47
CA ARG A 61 -0.01 10.02 -8.70
C ARG A 61 -0.37 9.17 -7.50
N ILE A 62 0.62 8.54 -6.87
CA ILE A 62 0.44 7.74 -5.64
C ILE A 62 -0.03 8.65 -4.51
N GLU A 63 0.55 9.84 -4.33
CA GLU A 63 0.07 10.82 -3.37
C GLU A 63 -1.41 11.15 -3.58
N SER A 64 -1.79 11.46 -4.82
CA SER A 64 -3.17 11.77 -5.19
C SER A 64 -4.11 10.61 -4.88
N LEU A 65 -3.68 9.38 -5.16
CA LEU A 65 -4.41 8.15 -4.85
C LEU A 65 -4.59 7.95 -3.33
N LEU A 66 -3.53 8.11 -2.54
CA LEU A 66 -3.57 7.96 -1.09
C LEU A 66 -4.51 9.01 -0.46
N ARG A 67 -4.38 10.28 -0.85
CA ARG A 67 -5.23 11.37 -0.35
C ARG A 67 -6.70 11.18 -0.72
N HIS A 68 -6.97 10.77 -1.96
CA HIS A 68 -8.33 10.50 -2.39
C HIS A 68 -8.95 9.34 -1.63
N THR A 69 -8.21 8.24 -1.48
CA THR A 69 -8.66 7.06 -0.76
C THR A 69 -8.94 7.39 0.69
N ALA A 70 -8.10 8.20 1.33
CA ALA A 70 -8.36 8.70 2.68
C ALA A 70 -9.65 9.50 2.76
N LYS A 71 -9.87 10.43 1.82
CA LYS A 71 -11.10 11.26 1.76
C LYS A 71 -12.36 10.41 1.61
N VAL A 72 -12.35 9.43 0.69
CA VAL A 72 -13.48 8.54 0.43
C VAL A 72 -13.79 7.68 1.65
N ASN A 73 -12.77 7.18 2.34
CA ASN A 73 -12.92 6.36 3.54
C ASN A 73 -13.04 7.20 4.84
N ARG A 74 -13.20 8.53 4.73
CA ARG A 74 -13.36 9.47 5.85
C ARG A 74 -12.25 9.33 6.90
N LEU A 75 -11.03 9.13 6.43
CA LEU A 75 -9.86 9.00 7.29
C LEU A 75 -9.30 10.38 7.61
N VAL A 76 -9.01 10.60 8.89
CA VAL A 76 -8.16 11.70 9.34
C VAL A 76 -6.71 11.25 9.15
N LEU A 77 -6.08 11.67 8.04
CA LEU A 77 -4.70 11.32 7.74
C LEU A 77 -3.74 11.85 8.81
N GLN A 78 -2.89 10.96 9.32
CA GLN A 78 -1.85 11.28 10.30
C GLN A 78 -0.48 11.38 9.62
N ASN A 79 -0.13 10.35 8.85
CA ASN A 79 1.14 10.29 8.11
C ASN A 79 0.92 9.70 6.72
N MET A 80 1.80 10.10 5.79
CA MET A 80 1.78 9.60 4.41
C MET A 80 3.18 9.68 3.80
N SER A 81 3.52 8.67 3.01
CA SER A 81 4.74 8.59 2.21
C SER A 81 4.40 8.08 0.82
N PRO A 82 4.36 8.97 -0.19
CA PRO A 82 4.19 8.56 -1.59
C PRO A 82 5.39 7.75 -2.11
N GLU A 83 6.60 8.05 -1.63
CA GLU A 83 7.82 7.28 -1.92
C GLU A 83 7.65 5.80 -1.58
N TYR A 84 7.02 5.50 -0.44
CA TYR A 84 6.76 4.15 0.01
C TYR A 84 5.34 3.64 -0.30
N GLY A 85 4.49 4.47 -0.91
CA GLY A 85 3.11 4.12 -1.24
C GLY A 85 2.28 3.78 -0.01
N PHE A 86 2.47 4.50 1.10
CA PHE A 86 1.84 4.16 2.37
C PHE A 86 1.27 5.39 3.06
N ALA A 87 0.10 5.24 3.66
CA ALA A 87 -0.50 6.24 4.53
C ALA A 87 -1.16 5.58 5.73
N VAL A 88 -1.28 6.32 6.81
CA VAL A 88 -2.00 5.93 8.01
C VAL A 88 -2.86 7.09 8.48
N GLY A 89 -4.04 6.77 8.99
CA GLY A 89 -4.96 7.73 9.57
C GLY A 89 -6.01 7.06 10.43
N TYR A 90 -6.85 7.87 11.07
CA TYR A 90 -7.91 7.38 11.95
C TYR A 90 -9.27 7.41 11.26
N CYS A 91 -10.02 6.32 11.33
CA CYS A 91 -11.42 6.30 10.89
C CYS A 91 -12.36 6.36 12.10
N HIS A 92 -12.97 7.53 12.35
CA HIS A 92 -13.91 7.68 13.48
C HIS A 92 -15.15 6.78 13.36
N ALA A 93 -15.60 6.45 12.14
CA ALA A 93 -16.77 5.60 11.94
C ALA A 93 -16.54 4.14 12.39
N HIS A 94 -15.29 3.69 12.33
CA HIS A 94 -14.88 2.33 12.71
C HIS A 94 -14.08 2.30 14.02
N ASP A 95 -13.84 3.46 14.64
CA ASP A 95 -13.04 3.63 15.84
C ASP A 95 -11.69 2.89 15.76
N SER A 96 -11.02 3.01 14.61
CA SER A 96 -9.86 2.20 14.28
C SER A 96 -8.79 2.99 13.55
N LEU A 97 -7.54 2.64 13.82
CA LEU A 97 -6.42 3.01 12.95
C LEU A 97 -6.61 2.34 11.58
N THR A 98 -6.34 3.07 10.51
CA THR A 98 -6.54 2.61 9.14
C THR A 98 -5.32 2.91 8.29
N TYR A 99 -4.86 1.91 7.56
CA TYR A 99 -3.72 2.01 6.66
C TYR A 99 -4.19 2.03 5.22
N ILE A 100 -3.48 2.77 4.37
CA ILE A 100 -3.66 2.78 2.93
C ILE A 100 -2.33 2.39 2.29
N THR A 101 -2.36 1.40 1.41
CA THR A 101 -1.16 0.92 0.71
C THR A 101 -1.36 1.02 -0.80
N TYR A 102 -0.35 1.47 -1.51
CA TYR A 102 -0.21 1.30 -2.95
C TYR A 102 0.83 0.23 -3.22
N SER A 103 0.44 -0.82 -3.95
CA SER A 103 1.30 -1.89 -4.43
C SER A 103 1.47 -1.80 -5.93
N HIS A 104 2.66 -2.14 -6.42
CA HIS A 104 2.92 -2.24 -7.85
C HIS A 104 1.99 -3.26 -8.53
N LYS A 105 1.81 -4.42 -7.88
CA LYS A 105 0.99 -5.52 -8.42
C LYS A 105 -0.50 -5.33 -8.19
N MET A 106 -0.90 -4.70 -7.08
CA MET A 106 -2.29 -4.75 -6.60
C MET A 106 -2.99 -3.39 -6.53
N GLY A 107 -2.29 -2.29 -6.81
CA GLY A 107 -2.85 -0.95 -6.74
C GLY A 107 -3.12 -0.51 -5.31
N VAL A 108 -4.17 0.29 -5.10
CA VAL A 108 -4.49 0.87 -3.79
C VAL A 108 -5.37 -0.07 -2.97
N GLN A 109 -5.06 -0.21 -1.69
CA GLN A 109 -5.79 -1.04 -0.71
C GLN A 109 -5.95 -0.29 0.60
N VAL A 110 -7.01 -0.62 1.35
CA VAL A 110 -7.34 -0.02 2.65
C VAL A 110 -7.46 -1.12 3.70
N TRP A 111 -6.85 -0.90 4.86
CA TRP A 111 -6.75 -1.87 5.95
C TRP A 111 -7.20 -1.26 7.26
N PHE A 112 -8.27 -1.77 7.85
CA PHE A 112 -8.76 -1.33 9.15
C PHE A 112 -8.13 -2.20 10.24
N SER A 113 -7.51 -1.57 11.24
CA SER A 113 -6.96 -2.25 12.41
C SER A 113 -8.10 -2.67 13.33
N HIS A 114 -8.53 -3.92 13.23
CA HIS A 114 -9.56 -4.50 14.09
C HIS A 114 -9.27 -5.99 14.32
N GLU A 115 -9.74 -6.52 15.44
CA GLU A 115 -9.80 -7.96 15.66
C GLU A 115 -10.87 -8.57 14.74
N GLY A 116 -10.52 -9.63 14.03
CA GLY A 116 -11.42 -10.31 13.09
C GLY A 116 -11.38 -11.81 13.30
N ASP A 117 -12.54 -12.47 13.24
CA ASP A 117 -12.64 -13.92 13.21
C ASP A 117 -12.25 -14.44 11.81
N CYS A 118 -10.99 -14.82 11.66
CA CYS A 118 -10.45 -15.33 10.39
C CYS A 118 -10.80 -16.80 10.13
N ASP A 119 -11.32 -17.55 11.10
CA ASP A 119 -11.51 -19.00 10.97
C ASP A 119 -12.78 -19.33 10.19
N SER A 120 -13.76 -18.42 10.22
CA SER A 120 -15.02 -18.51 9.46
C SER A 120 -15.04 -17.62 8.21
N CYS A 121 -13.90 -17.01 7.82
CA CYS A 121 -13.85 -16.00 6.77
C CYS A 121 -13.48 -16.56 5.40
N ASP A 122 -14.40 -16.48 4.43
CA ASP A 122 -14.18 -16.91 3.04
C ASP A 122 -13.06 -16.13 2.31
N MET A 123 -12.68 -14.95 2.82
CA MET A 123 -11.62 -14.12 2.23
C MET A 123 -10.23 -14.40 2.81
N ARG A 124 -10.10 -15.34 3.76
CA ARG A 124 -8.85 -15.60 4.50
C ARG A 124 -7.64 -15.77 3.58
N GLU A 125 -7.76 -16.63 2.57
CA GLU A 125 -6.67 -16.92 1.62
C GLU A 125 -6.28 -15.68 0.79
N ASN A 126 -7.27 -14.88 0.39
CA ASN A 126 -7.02 -13.66 -0.36
C ASN A 126 -6.30 -12.62 0.51
N CYS A 127 -6.74 -12.43 1.76
CA CYS A 127 -6.06 -11.54 2.71
C CYS A 127 -4.62 -11.97 2.96
N ASP A 128 -4.37 -13.26 3.22
CA ASP A 128 -3.02 -13.80 3.40
C ASP A 128 -2.15 -13.55 2.17
N LYS A 129 -2.66 -13.86 0.98
CA LYS A 129 -1.95 -13.63 -0.29
C LYS A 129 -1.59 -12.17 -0.47
N VAL A 130 -2.53 -11.25 -0.24
CA VAL A 130 -2.28 -9.82 -0.39
C VAL A 130 -1.24 -9.33 0.61
N LEU A 131 -1.36 -9.68 1.89
CA LEU A 131 -0.42 -9.29 2.93
C LEU A 131 1.00 -9.82 2.66
N ARG A 132 1.13 -11.05 2.17
CA ARG A 132 2.42 -11.63 1.79
C ARG A 132 3.04 -10.92 0.58
N ASN A 133 2.25 -10.63 -0.46
CA ASN A 133 2.73 -9.85 -1.60
C ASN A 133 3.21 -8.46 -1.16
N LEU A 134 2.46 -7.81 -0.25
CA LEU A 134 2.86 -6.53 0.29
C LEU A 134 4.17 -6.64 1.08
N ALA A 135 4.31 -7.66 1.93
CA ALA A 135 5.55 -7.91 2.68
C ALA A 135 6.77 -8.16 1.79
N GLU A 136 6.60 -8.90 0.70
CA GLU A 136 7.63 -9.09 -0.33
C GLU A 136 8.03 -7.76 -0.97
N GLU A 137 7.06 -6.91 -1.37
CA GLU A 137 7.35 -5.58 -1.91
C GLU A 137 8.04 -4.66 -0.88
N TRP A 138 7.77 -4.86 0.41
CA TRP A 138 8.41 -4.15 1.52
C TRP A 138 9.74 -4.76 1.97
N GLU A 139 10.17 -5.90 1.41
CA GLU A 139 11.36 -6.64 1.83
C GLU A 139 11.35 -6.95 3.34
N LEU A 140 10.15 -7.25 3.89
CA LEU A 140 9.93 -7.53 5.30
C LEU A 140 9.65 -9.02 5.53
N PRO A 141 10.39 -9.68 6.43
CA PRO A 141 10.12 -11.08 6.74
C PRO A 141 8.84 -11.20 7.56
N LEU A 142 7.92 -12.06 7.11
CA LEU A 142 6.72 -12.42 7.86
C LEU A 142 6.71 -13.91 8.22
N PRO A 143 6.28 -14.27 9.44
CA PRO A 143 6.13 -15.66 9.84
C PRO A 143 5.06 -16.37 9.01
N LYS A 144 5.17 -17.70 8.94
CA LYS A 144 4.14 -18.57 8.35
C LYS A 144 3.15 -19.00 9.44
N GLY A 145 1.92 -19.32 9.04
CA GLY A 145 0.91 -19.93 9.92
C GLY A 145 0.13 -18.99 10.84
N LEU A 146 0.39 -17.68 10.81
CA LEU A 146 -0.45 -16.69 11.51
C LEU A 146 -1.76 -16.44 10.76
N ALA A 147 -2.79 -16.04 11.50
CA ALA A 147 -4.04 -15.58 10.88
C ALA A 147 -3.82 -14.23 10.15
N PRO A 148 -4.58 -13.93 9.08
CA PRO A 148 -4.42 -12.67 8.34
C PRO A 148 -4.49 -11.40 9.20
N THR A 149 -5.34 -11.36 10.23
CA THR A 149 -5.43 -10.20 11.15
C THR A 149 -4.11 -9.96 11.88
N GLU A 150 -3.54 -11.00 12.51
CA GLU A 150 -2.26 -10.92 13.22
C GLU A 150 -1.09 -10.61 12.26
N LEU A 151 -1.15 -11.18 11.05
CA LEU A 151 -0.17 -10.95 10.00
C LEU A 151 -0.18 -9.48 9.55
N GLY A 152 -1.36 -8.91 9.37
CA GLY A 152 -1.56 -7.51 9.01
C GLY A 152 -1.04 -6.57 10.09
N GLU A 153 -1.42 -6.79 11.34
CA GLU A 153 -0.92 -6.01 12.48
C GLU A 153 0.62 -6.02 12.53
N LYS A 154 1.23 -7.21 12.43
CA LYS A 154 2.68 -7.35 12.43
C LYS A 154 3.33 -6.62 11.25
N LEU A 155 2.78 -6.76 10.05
CA LEU A 155 3.29 -6.11 8.85
C LEU A 155 3.25 -4.58 8.99
N PHE A 156 2.10 -4.00 9.34
CA PHE A 156 1.96 -2.56 9.44
C PHE A 156 2.80 -1.98 10.58
N ASN A 157 2.94 -2.67 11.70
CA ASN A 157 3.86 -2.27 12.77
C ASN A 157 5.33 -2.24 12.30
N LEU A 158 5.77 -3.22 11.50
CA LEU A 158 7.11 -3.20 10.92
C LEU A 158 7.30 -2.04 9.93
N ILE A 159 6.29 -1.76 9.11
CA ILE A 159 6.29 -0.62 8.18
C ILE A 159 6.40 0.71 8.94
N MET A 160 5.54 0.92 9.94
CA MET A 160 5.55 2.13 10.78
C MET A 160 6.92 2.35 11.44
N ARG A 161 7.54 1.28 11.95
CA ARG A 161 8.91 1.34 12.52
C ARG A 161 9.96 1.71 11.48
N ARG A 162 9.92 1.11 10.28
CA ARG A 162 10.85 1.43 9.18
C ARG A 162 10.74 2.90 8.75
N LEU A 163 9.52 3.45 8.77
CA LEU A 163 9.25 4.85 8.44
C LEU A 163 9.44 5.80 9.63
N GLN A 164 9.77 5.28 10.82
CA GLN A 164 9.92 6.06 12.06
C GLN A 164 8.65 6.83 12.47
N TRP A 165 7.48 6.26 12.18
CA TRP A 165 6.18 6.82 12.57
C TRP A 165 5.77 6.26 13.94
N LYS A 166 5.15 7.12 14.76
CA LYS A 166 4.71 6.79 16.12
C LYS A 166 3.28 6.29 16.14
#